data_AF-A0AAU9SQH1-F1
#
_entry.id   AF-A0AAU9SQH1-F1
#
_cell.length_a   1.000
_cell.length_b   1.000
_cell.length_c   1.000
_cell.angle_alpha   90.00
_cell.angle_beta   90.00
_cell.angle_gamma   90.00
#
_symmetry.space_group_name_H-M   'P 1'
#
loop_
_entity.id
_entity.type
_entity.pdbx_description
1 polymer ?
#
loop_
_entity_poly.entity_id
_entity_poly.type
_entity_poly.pdbx_seq_one_letter_code
_entity_poly.pdbx_strand_id
1 'polypeptide(L)'
;MDKNNTRTLVKRAALAMVLAALVLMEERTVPVCNIDTTSLEKCRPAVTGNNPPPPGNKCCRVLQVANLECICSFKSYLPVLATTNPSKLEALLTKCGVTTIPPACLGKIKVP
;
A
#
# COMPACT_ATOMS: atom_id res chain seq x y z
N MET A 1 54.75 6.59 3.80
CA MET A 1 53.32 6.24 3.79
C MET A 1 52.76 6.59 2.41
N ASP A 2 52.41 5.58 1.62
CA ASP A 2 52.02 5.74 0.22
C ASP A 2 50.76 6.59 0.05
N LYS A 3 50.93 7.76 -0.56
CA LYS A 3 49.87 8.73 -0.87
C LYS A 3 48.75 8.11 -1.70
N ASN A 4 49.10 7.11 -2.51
CA ASN A 4 48.20 6.37 -3.40
C ASN A 4 47.30 5.39 -2.64
N ASN A 5 47.86 4.71 -1.64
CA ASN A 5 47.12 3.76 -0.81
C ASN A 5 46.16 4.50 0.13
N THR A 6 46.63 5.61 0.71
CA THR A 6 45.81 6.51 1.54
C THR A 6 44.61 7.06 0.76
N ARG A 7 44.83 7.53 -0.48
CA ARG A 7 43.75 8.03 -1.36
C ARG A 7 42.74 6.94 -1.73
N THR A 8 43.20 5.71 -1.89
CA THR A 8 42.33 4.55 -2.19
C THR A 8 41.49 4.16 -0.98
N LEU A 9 42.07 4.14 0.22
CA LEU A 9 41.37 3.87 1.47
C LEU A 9 40.29 4.94 1.76
N VAL A 10 40.62 6.21 1.57
CA VAL A 10 39.67 7.31 1.76
C VAL A 10 38.49 7.22 0.78
N LYS A 11 38.74 6.90 -0.49
CA LYS A 11 37.68 6.70 -1.49
C LYS A 11 36.74 5.54 -1.12
N ARG A 12 37.30 4.42 -0.64
CA ARG A 12 36.50 3.27 -0.21
C ARG A 12 35.68 3.58 1.04
N ALA A 13 36.26 4.27 2.00
CA ALA A 13 35.56 4.71 3.20
C ALA A 13 34.41 5.68 2.87
N ALA A 14 34.65 6.64 1.98
CA ALA A 14 33.62 7.57 1.50
C ALA A 14 32.47 6.84 0.79
N LEU A 15 32.78 5.90 -0.10
CA LEU A 15 31.77 5.08 -0.78
C LEU A 15 30.94 4.25 0.20
N ALA A 16 31.60 3.61 1.18
CA ALA A 16 30.93 2.83 2.22
C ALA A 16 29.99 3.69 3.08
N MET A 17 30.39 4.91 3.44
CA MET A 17 29.54 5.85 4.17
C MET A 17 28.30 6.29 3.37
N VAL A 18 28.46 6.56 2.07
CA VAL A 18 27.32 6.90 1.20
C VAL A 18 26.35 5.72 1.09
N LEU A 19 26.85 4.50 0.89
CA LEU A 19 26.01 3.30 0.82
C LEU A 19 25.29 3.04 2.15
N ALA A 20 25.97 3.22 3.29
CA ALA A 20 25.34 3.07 4.61
C ALA A 20 24.23 4.11 4.84
N ALA A 21 24.43 5.36 4.41
CA ALA A 21 23.43 6.42 4.55
C ALA A 21 22.14 6.13 3.75
N LEU A 22 22.25 5.47 2.58
CA LEU A 22 21.09 5.07 1.78
C LEU A 22 20.25 3.98 2.45
N VAL A 23 20.87 3.06 3.20
CA VAL A 23 20.17 1.97 3.91
C VAL A 23 19.40 2.48 5.13
N LEU A 24 19.82 3.62 5.71
CA LEU A 24 19.16 4.24 6.86
C LEU A 24 17.94 5.09 6.48
N MET A 25 17.60 5.20 5.20
CA MET A 25 16.38 5.85 4.75
C MET A 25 15.18 4.98 5.11
N GLU A 26 14.61 5.19 6.30
CA GLU A 26 13.31 4.65 6.65
C GLU A 26 12.27 5.16 5.65
N GLU A 27 11.57 4.24 4.97
CA GLU A 27 10.38 4.59 4.22
C GLU A 27 9.32 5.11 5.19
N ARG A 28 9.26 6.44 5.35
CA ARG A 28 8.19 7.10 6.09
C ARG A 28 6.91 6.95 5.27
N THR A 29 6.11 5.93 5.57
CA THR A 29 4.77 5.86 5.01
C THR A 29 3.94 6.98 5.63
N VAL A 30 3.54 7.93 4.79
CA VAL A 30 2.55 8.94 5.20
C VAL A 30 1.19 8.23 5.19
N PRO A 31 0.46 8.21 6.31
CA PRO A 31 -0.87 7.61 6.34
C PRO A 31 -1.79 8.38 5.39
N VAL A 32 -2.37 7.67 4.43
CA VAL A 32 -3.33 8.20 3.47
C VAL A 32 -4.67 7.53 3.74
N CYS A 33 -5.74 8.31 3.84
CA CYS A 33 -7.07 7.80 4.18
C CYS A 33 -7.11 7.00 5.50
N ASN A 34 -6.37 7.47 6.51
CA ASN A 34 -6.28 6.88 7.85
C ASN A 34 -5.57 5.50 7.92
N ILE A 35 -4.85 5.09 6.88
CA ILE A 35 -4.02 3.87 6.88
C ILE A 35 -2.70 4.10 6.13
N ASP A 36 -1.70 3.28 6.41
CA ASP A 36 -0.56 3.14 5.50
C ASP A 36 -1.04 2.47 4.20
N THR A 37 -0.70 3.02 3.05
CA THR A 37 -1.07 2.45 1.75
C THR A 37 -0.52 1.02 1.58
N THR A 38 0.65 0.73 2.15
CA THR A 38 1.26 -0.60 2.19
C THR A 38 0.43 -1.61 2.99
N SER A 39 -0.42 -1.16 3.91
CA SER A 39 -1.32 -2.06 4.64
C SER A 39 -2.42 -2.66 3.77
N LEU A 40 -2.74 -2.05 2.61
CA LEU A 40 -3.68 -2.64 1.65
C LEU A 40 -3.12 -3.91 1.00
N GLU A 41 -1.81 -4.11 0.94
CA GLU A 41 -1.22 -5.35 0.40
C GLU A 41 -1.67 -6.60 1.16
N LYS A 42 -2.07 -6.45 2.43
CA LYS A 42 -2.68 -7.53 3.23
C LYS A 42 -3.99 -8.05 2.61
N CYS A 43 -4.66 -7.24 1.78
CA CYS A 43 -5.89 -7.59 1.08
C CYS A 43 -5.67 -8.20 -0.31
N ARG A 44 -4.46 -8.10 -0.88
CA ARG A 44 -4.14 -8.61 -2.24
C ARG A 44 -4.59 -10.06 -2.48
N PRO A 45 -4.41 -11.02 -1.55
CA PRO A 45 -4.85 -12.40 -1.78
C PRO A 45 -6.37 -12.53 -1.97
N ALA A 46 -7.16 -11.65 -1.34
CA ALA A 46 -8.63 -11.71 -1.36
C ALA A 46 -9.26 -11.14 -2.64
N VAL A 47 -8.45 -10.52 -3.50
CA VAL A 47 -8.89 -9.83 -4.72
C VAL A 47 -8.20 -10.34 -5.98
N THR A 48 -7.17 -11.18 -5.84
CA THR A 48 -6.36 -11.68 -6.96
C THR A 48 -6.78 -13.09 -7.36
N GLY A 49 -6.84 -13.36 -8.66
CA GLY A 49 -7.19 -14.67 -9.22
C GLY A 49 -8.69 -14.85 -9.49
N ASN A 50 -9.04 -16.02 -10.05
CA ASN A 50 -10.42 -16.33 -10.45
C ASN A 50 -11.31 -16.69 -9.25
N ASN A 51 -10.75 -17.38 -8.26
CA ASN A 51 -11.43 -17.80 -7.04
C ASN A 51 -10.59 -17.40 -5.82
N PRO A 52 -10.55 -16.11 -5.47
CA PRO A 52 -9.75 -15.65 -4.34
C PRO A 52 -10.25 -16.28 -3.03
N PRO A 53 -9.36 -16.64 -2.11
CA PRO A 53 -9.73 -17.09 -0.78
C PRO A 53 -10.47 -15.98 -0.01
N PRO A 54 -11.16 -16.32 1.11
CA PRO A 54 -11.74 -15.33 2.01
C PRO A 54 -10.69 -14.32 2.50
N PRO A 55 -11.08 -13.07 2.80
CA PRO A 55 -10.15 -12.08 3.31
C PRO A 55 -9.62 -12.48 4.68
N GLY A 56 -8.31 -12.33 4.87
CA GLY A 56 -7.69 -12.56 6.18
C GLY A 56 -8.04 -11.45 7.17
N ASN A 57 -8.01 -11.78 8.47
CA ASN A 57 -8.32 -10.83 9.56
C ASN A 57 -7.50 -9.53 9.48
N LYS A 58 -6.25 -9.61 9.04
CA LYS A 58 -5.37 -8.44 8.85
C LYS A 58 -5.88 -7.50 7.76
N CYS A 59 -6.42 -8.03 6.67
CA CYS A 59 -7.06 -7.23 5.63
C CYS A 59 -8.33 -6.55 6.17
N CYS A 60 -9.21 -7.31 6.82
CA CYS A 60 -10.46 -6.76 7.31
C CYS A 60 -10.25 -5.66 8.36
N ARG A 61 -9.26 -5.81 9.24
CA ARG A 61 -8.90 -4.74 10.19
C ARG A 61 -8.50 -3.46 9.46
N VAL A 62 -7.73 -3.55 8.37
CA VAL A 62 -7.33 -2.38 7.58
C VAL A 62 -8.56 -1.71 6.97
N LEU A 63 -9.48 -2.49 6.38
CA LEU A 63 -10.71 -1.96 5.76
C LEU A 63 -11.67 -1.33 6.78
N GLN A 64 -11.69 -1.83 8.02
CA GLN A 64 -12.56 -1.31 9.09
C GLN A 64 -12.06 0.01 9.69
N VAL A 65 -10.74 0.23 9.74
CA VAL A 65 -10.15 1.48 10.28
C VAL A 65 -9.88 2.53 9.20
N ALA A 66 -9.88 2.11 7.94
CA ALA A 66 -9.69 2.99 6.81
C ALA A 66 -10.85 3.96 6.62
N ASN A 67 -10.54 5.17 6.16
CA ASN A 67 -11.53 6.04 5.56
C ASN A 67 -11.86 5.50 4.16
N LEU A 68 -12.91 4.68 4.07
CA LEU A 68 -13.34 4.02 2.83
C LEU A 68 -13.77 5.02 1.74
N GLU A 69 -14.32 6.18 2.11
CA GLU A 69 -14.71 7.20 1.15
C GLU A 69 -13.49 7.80 0.44
N CYS A 70 -12.44 8.07 1.21
CA CYS A 70 -11.14 8.50 0.70
C CYS A 70 -10.49 7.39 -0.14
N ILE A 71 -10.34 6.17 0.39
CA ILE A 71 -9.67 5.06 -0.31
C ILE A 71 -10.34 4.77 -1.65
N CYS A 72 -11.67 4.70 -1.68
CA CYS A 72 -12.39 4.37 -2.90
C CYS A 72 -12.35 5.48 -3.95
N SER A 73 -12.12 6.73 -3.54
CA SER A 73 -11.84 7.83 -4.48
C SER A 73 -10.50 7.65 -5.19
N PHE A 74 -9.54 6.96 -4.56
CA PHE A 74 -8.23 6.62 -5.14
C PHE A 74 -8.14 5.19 -5.71
N LYS A 75 -9.26 4.46 -5.84
CA LYS A 75 -9.24 3.03 -6.24
C LYS A 75 -8.46 2.76 -7.54
N SER A 76 -8.48 3.68 -8.50
CA SER A 76 -7.76 3.56 -9.78
C SER A 76 -6.23 3.55 -9.60
N TYR A 77 -5.73 4.13 -8.51
CA TYR A 77 -4.32 4.21 -8.16
C TYR A 77 -3.89 3.13 -7.17
N LEU A 78 -4.83 2.36 -6.63
CA LEU A 78 -4.57 1.33 -5.63
C LEU A 78 -4.75 -0.04 -6.29
N PRO A 79 -3.67 -0.73 -6.70
CA PRO A 79 -3.77 -1.98 -7.47
C PRO A 79 -4.63 -3.05 -6.79
N VAL A 80 -4.59 -3.11 -5.45
CA VAL A 80 -5.40 -4.03 -4.64
C VAL A 80 -6.91 -3.75 -4.77
N LEU A 81 -7.29 -2.52 -5.04
CA LEU A 81 -8.69 -2.08 -5.15
C LEU A 81 -9.09 -1.69 -6.57
N ALA A 82 -8.14 -1.71 -7.51
CA ALA A 82 -8.32 -1.49 -8.94
C ALA A 82 -9.05 -2.69 -9.58
N THR A 83 -10.22 -3.03 -9.03
CA THR A 83 -11.12 -4.01 -9.61
C THR A 83 -12.01 -3.26 -10.59
N THR A 84 -12.09 -3.75 -11.82
CA THR A 84 -13.05 -3.25 -12.83
C THR A 84 -14.50 -3.64 -12.49
N ASN A 85 -14.70 -4.49 -11.49
CA ASN A 85 -16.00 -5.01 -11.10
C ASN A 85 -16.40 -4.53 -9.69
N PRO A 86 -17.31 -3.54 -9.58
CA PRO A 86 -17.72 -2.99 -8.28
C PRO A 86 -18.31 -4.05 -7.34
N SER A 87 -18.91 -5.12 -7.86
CA SER A 87 -19.46 -6.21 -7.04
C SER A 87 -18.39 -7.01 -6.30
N LYS A 88 -17.15 -7.09 -6.81
CA LYS A 88 -16.04 -7.75 -6.11
C LYS A 88 -15.58 -6.95 -4.90
N LEU A 89 -15.50 -5.63 -5.04
CA LEU A 89 -15.13 -4.73 -3.95
C LEU A 89 -16.22 -4.71 -2.87
N GLU A 90 -17.49 -4.68 -3.28
CA GLU A 90 -18.63 -4.78 -2.37
C GLU A 90 -18.59 -6.09 -1.58
N ALA A 91 -18.41 -7.23 -2.26
CA ALA A 91 -18.31 -8.53 -1.60
C ALA A 91 -17.14 -8.61 -0.61
N LEU A 92 -16.00 -8.00 -0.93
CA LEU A 92 -14.85 -7.92 -0.02
C LEU A 92 -15.19 -7.15 1.26
N LEU A 93 -15.77 -5.95 1.10
CA LEU A 93 -16.15 -5.07 2.21
C LEU A 93 -17.18 -5.76 3.11
N THR A 94 -18.22 -6.36 2.51
CA THR A 94 -19.25 -7.10 3.24
C THR A 94 -18.68 -8.30 4.00
N LYS A 95 -17.77 -9.08 3.38
CA LYS A 95 -17.08 -10.19 4.06
C LYS A 95 -16.22 -9.73 5.24
N CYS A 96 -15.77 -8.48 5.24
CA CYS A 96 -15.04 -7.87 6.34
C CYS A 96 -15.93 -7.14 7.36
N GLY A 97 -17.26 -7.29 7.28
CA GLY A 97 -18.21 -6.69 8.22
C GLY A 97 -18.41 -5.19 8.04
N VAL A 98 -18.01 -4.62 6.89
CA VAL A 98 -18.32 -3.23 6.54
C VAL A 98 -19.78 -3.16 6.11
N THR A 99 -20.61 -2.54 6.94
CA THR A 99 -22.07 -2.43 6.70
C THR A 99 -22.44 -1.24 5.82
N THR A 100 -21.59 -0.21 5.77
CA THR A 100 -21.85 1.03 5.04
C THR A 100 -20.77 1.21 3.98
N ILE A 101 -21.13 0.97 2.72
CA ILE A 101 -20.21 1.05 1.58
C ILE A 101 -20.40 2.39 0.87
N PRO A 102 -19.36 3.24 0.80
CA PRO A 102 -19.46 4.53 0.12
C PRO A 102 -19.78 4.40 -1.37
N PRO A 103 -20.57 5.33 -1.96
CA PRO A 103 -20.85 5.37 -3.40
C PRO A 103 -19.58 5.41 -4.27
N ALA A 104 -18.50 5.97 -3.72
CA ALA A 104 -17.19 6.01 -4.34
C ALA A 104 -16.66 4.63 -4.73
N CYS A 105 -16.91 3.62 -3.89
CA CYS A 105 -16.50 2.25 -4.10
C CYS A 105 -17.30 1.59 -5.24
N LEU A 106 -18.58 1.94 -5.36
CA LEU A 106 -19.53 1.33 -6.30
C LEU A 106 -19.40 1.83 -7.75
N GLY A 107 -18.44 2.73 -8.03
CA GLY A 107 -18.25 3.28 -9.37
C GLY A 107 -19.31 4.30 -9.79
N LYS A 108 -20.10 4.80 -8.82
CA LYS A 108 -21.15 5.79 -9.07
C LYS A 108 -20.68 7.24 -8.89
N ILE A 109 -19.37 7.48 -8.86
CA ILE A 109 -18.84 8.84 -8.78
C ILE A 109 -19.04 9.50 -10.14
N LYS A 110 -19.97 10.45 -10.21
CA LYS A 110 -19.92 11.50 -11.21
C LYS A 110 -18.79 12.44 -10.80
N VAL A 111 -17.63 12.29 -11.44
CA VAL A 111 -16.54 13.26 -11.32
C VAL A 111 -17.05 14.56 -11.95
N PRO A 112 -17.03 15.71 -11.26
CA PRO A 112 -17.32 16.99 -11.88
C PRO A 112 -16.28 17.38 -12.94
#